data_AF-A0CTP5-F1
#
_entry.id   AF-A0CTP5-F1
#
_cell.length_a   1.000
_cell.length_b   1.000
_cell.length_c   1.000
_cell.angle_alpha   90.00
_cell.angle_beta   90.00
_cell.angle_gamma   90.00
#
_symmetry.space_group_name_H-M   'P 1'
#
loop_
_entity.id
_entity.type
_entity.pdbx_description
1 polymer ?
#
loop_
_entity_poly.entity_id
_entity_poly.type
_entity_poly.pdbx_seq_one_letter_code
_entity_poly.pdbx_strand_id
1 'polypeptide(L)'
;MPTNSRLWGDNYFDAEGKCWRKDNISGSGKAMKRAFVAFIMDPICKLANAVMEGNMDVANKMFETLGLKLTQEEAKLEGKHLLKAVMSKWINAADTLLEMIVCHLPSPRKAQKYRTSYLYEGPQDDAIAQSMRECNPKGSINYVRLQDGSNN
;
A
#
# COMPACT_ATOMS: atom_id res chain seq x y z
N MET A 1 -1.65 4.44 -12.26
CA MET A 1 -0.22 4.05 -12.37
C MET A 1 -0.10 2.83 -13.26
N PRO A 2 0.99 2.68 -14.03
CA PRO A 2 1.31 1.38 -14.62
C PRO A 2 1.58 0.43 -13.46
N THR A 3 0.69 -0.55 -13.25
CA THR A 3 0.99 -1.64 -12.31
C THR A 3 2.24 -2.31 -12.85
N ASN A 4 3.30 -2.38 -12.03
CA ASN A 4 4.51 -3.12 -12.35
C ASN A 4 4.18 -4.62 -12.39
N SER A 5 3.46 -5.03 -13.44
CA SER A 5 2.86 -6.35 -13.64
C SER A 5 3.89 -7.47 -13.68
N ARG A 6 5.17 -7.11 -13.88
CA ARG A 6 6.31 -8.02 -13.93
C ARG A 6 6.88 -8.38 -12.56
N LEU A 7 6.57 -7.62 -11.50
CA LEU A 7 7.04 -7.91 -10.14
C LEU A 7 6.09 -8.83 -9.36
N TRP A 8 4.98 -9.26 -9.97
CA TRP A 8 3.96 -10.10 -9.36
C TRP A 8 3.57 -11.25 -10.28
N GLY A 9 3.01 -12.35 -9.75
CA GLY A 9 2.58 -13.51 -10.52
C GLY A 9 3.72 -14.42 -11.02
N ASP A 10 3.47 -15.16 -12.09
CA ASP A 10 4.43 -16.06 -12.76
C ASP A 10 5.34 -15.27 -13.72
N ASN A 11 6.09 -14.32 -13.17
CA ASN A 11 7.11 -13.58 -13.89
C ASN A 11 8.49 -13.91 -13.32
N TYR A 12 9.46 -14.07 -14.21
CA TYR A 12 10.84 -14.45 -13.91
C TYR A 12 11.79 -13.50 -14.65
N PHE A 13 12.92 -13.19 -14.03
CA PHE A 13 13.95 -12.36 -14.65
C PHE A 13 15.22 -13.19 -14.86
N ASP A 14 15.59 -13.34 -16.13
CA ASP A 14 16.81 -14.00 -16.55
C ASP A 14 17.97 -12.99 -16.49
N ALA A 15 18.83 -13.11 -15.48
CA ALA A 15 19.95 -12.20 -15.28
C ALA A 15 21.04 -12.35 -16.37
N GLU A 16 21.18 -13.55 -16.94
CA GLU A 16 22.15 -13.84 -18.01
C GLU A 16 21.66 -13.24 -19.33
N GLY A 17 20.39 -13.48 -19.67
CA GLY A 17 19.74 -12.93 -20.87
C GLY A 17 19.27 -11.48 -20.74
N LYS A 18 19.32 -10.91 -19.52
CA LYS A 18 18.73 -9.60 -19.14
C LYS A 18 17.28 -9.42 -19.65
N CYS A 19 16.51 -10.51 -19.65
CA CYS A 19 15.18 -10.55 -20.24
C CYS A 19 14.13 -11.11 -19.27
N TRP A 20 12.88 -10.74 -19.51
CA TRP A 20 11.74 -11.23 -18.74
C TRP A 20 11.19 -12.49 -19.37
N ARG A 21 10.93 -13.51 -18.54
CA ARG A 21 10.37 -14.80 -18.94
C ARG A 21 9.16 -15.12 -18.08
N LYS A 22 8.23 -15.90 -18.64
CA LYS A 22 7.09 -16.47 -17.88
C LYS A 22 7.35 -17.91 -17.43
N ASP A 23 8.32 -18.56 -18.05
CA ASP A 23 8.77 -19.89 -17.67
C ASP A 23 9.80 -19.79 -16.54
N ASN A 24 9.78 -20.78 -15.66
CA ASN A 24 10.71 -20.88 -14.54
C ASN A 24 12.10 -21.37 -14.94
N ILE A 25 12.37 -21.60 -16.23
CA ILE A 25 13.64 -22.08 -16.76
C ILE A 25 14.29 -20.98 -17.62
N SER A 26 15.53 -20.62 -17.28
CA SER A 26 16.34 -19.66 -18.05
C SER A 26 16.73 -20.20 -19.42
N GLY A 27 17.22 -19.32 -20.30
CA GLY A 27 17.76 -19.77 -21.60
C GLY A 27 18.91 -20.78 -21.49
N SER A 28 19.57 -20.85 -20.33
CA SER A 28 20.66 -21.76 -20.00
C SER A 28 20.21 -23.01 -19.20
N GLY A 29 18.91 -23.23 -19.02
CA GLY A 29 18.38 -24.42 -18.34
C GLY A 29 18.35 -24.34 -16.80
N LYS A 30 18.81 -23.22 -16.20
CA LYS A 30 18.75 -23.02 -14.74
C LYS A 30 17.35 -22.61 -14.30
N ALA A 31 16.93 -23.15 -13.16
CA ALA A 31 15.70 -22.73 -12.48
C ALA A 31 15.83 -21.29 -11.97
N MET A 32 14.87 -20.43 -12.34
CA MET A 32 14.80 -19.04 -11.92
C MET A 32 13.79 -18.87 -10.79
N LYS A 33 14.09 -17.95 -9.88
CA LYS A 33 13.13 -17.52 -8.86
C LYS A 33 12.13 -16.54 -9.48
N ARG A 34 10.90 -16.54 -8.93
CA ARG A 34 9.89 -15.53 -9.25
C ARG A 34 10.48 -14.13 -9.02
N ALA A 35 10.11 -13.18 -9.87
CA ALA A 35 10.58 -11.81 -9.80
C ALA A 35 10.29 -11.16 -8.44
N PHE A 36 9.10 -11.41 -7.88
CA PHE A 36 8.75 -10.97 -6.52
C PHE A 36 9.77 -11.48 -5.49
N VAL A 37 10.13 -12.76 -5.57
CA VAL A 37 11.07 -13.38 -4.62
C VAL A 37 12.46 -12.79 -4.79
N ALA A 38 12.96 -12.71 -6.03
CA ALA A 38 14.31 -12.24 -6.30
C ALA A 38 14.52 -10.75 -5.96
N PHE A 39 13.54 -9.89 -6.26
CA PHE A 39 13.68 -8.44 -6.15
C PHE A 39 13.05 -7.81 -4.91
N ILE A 40 12.06 -8.46 -4.29
CA ILE A 40 11.35 -7.91 -3.12
C ILE A 40 11.64 -8.75 -1.88
N MET A 41 11.30 -10.05 -1.90
CA MET A 41 11.39 -10.89 -0.71
C MET A 41 12.83 -11.18 -0.27
N ASP A 42 13.69 -11.60 -1.20
CA ASP A 42 15.08 -11.98 -0.90
C ASP A 42 15.87 -10.81 -0.26
N PRO A 43 15.81 -9.56 -0.78
CA PRO A 43 16.45 -8.41 -0.12
C PRO A 43 15.92 -8.14 1.29
N ILE A 44 14.60 -8.24 1.51
CA ILE A 44 13.98 -8.03 2.83
C ILE A 44 14.48 -9.10 3.82
N CYS A 45 14.42 -10.37 3.43
CA CYS A 45 14.89 -11.47 4.27
C CYS A 45 16.38 -11.38 4.58
N LYS A 46 17.21 -11.06 3.58
CA LYS A 46 18.66 -10.88 3.78
C LYS A 46 18.97 -9.77 4.78
N LEU A 47 18.30 -8.62 4.65
CA LEU A 47 18.47 -7.50 5.57
C LEU A 47 18.04 -7.87 6.99
N ALA A 48 16.86 -8.49 7.11
CA ALA A 48 16.32 -8.89 8.41
C ALA A 48 17.22 -9.92 9.12
N ASN A 49 17.69 -10.93 8.39
CA ASN A 49 18.59 -11.94 8.94
C ASN A 49 19.94 -11.33 9.32
N ALA A 50 20.56 -10.51 8.45
CA ALA A 50 21.84 -9.87 8.75
C ALA A 50 21.77 -9.01 10.03
N VAL A 51 20.68 -8.26 10.22
CA VAL A 51 20.46 -7.45 11.44
C VAL A 51 20.20 -8.33 12.67
N MET A 52 19.42 -9.40 12.56
CA MET A 52 19.09 -10.28 13.68
C MET A 52 20.27 -11.16 14.12
N GLU A 53 21.14 -11.56 13.19
CA GLU A 53 22.36 -12.33 13.44
C GLU A 53 23.54 -11.43 13.90
N GLY A 54 23.37 -10.10 13.88
CA GLY A 54 24.42 -9.14 14.24
C GLY A 54 25.54 -8.99 13.20
N ASN A 55 25.31 -9.43 11.95
CA ASN A 55 26.26 -9.27 10.86
C ASN A 55 26.22 -7.85 10.28
N MET A 56 26.78 -6.91 11.04
CA MET A 56 26.74 -5.49 10.72
C MET A 56 27.53 -5.12 9.46
N ASP A 57 28.53 -5.91 9.07
CA ASP A 57 29.28 -5.68 7.82
C ASP A 57 28.40 -5.85 6.58
N VAL A 58 27.53 -6.86 6.59
CA VAL A 58 26.55 -7.09 5.52
C VAL A 58 25.43 -6.07 5.62
N ALA A 59 24.90 -5.83 6.83
CA ALA A 59 23.80 -4.89 7.04
C ALA A 59 24.17 -3.46 6.61
N ASN A 60 25.35 -2.96 6.98
CA ASN A 60 25.80 -1.61 6.63
C ASN A 60 25.99 -1.42 5.11
N LYS A 61 26.55 -2.42 4.41
CA LYS A 61 26.62 -2.40 2.93
C LYS A 61 25.23 -2.36 2.30
N MET A 62 24.27 -3.07 2.88
CA MET A 62 22.88 -3.01 2.41
C MET A 62 22.25 -1.65 2.71
N PHE A 63 22.51 -1.04 3.87
CA PHE A 63 22.02 0.31 4.17
C PHE A 63 22.52 1.33 3.14
N GLU A 64 23.79 1.28 2.77
CA GLU A 64 24.36 2.15 1.72
C GLU A 64 23.71 1.90 0.36
N THR A 65 23.57 0.64 -0.04
CA THR A 65 22.96 0.26 -1.33
C THR A 65 21.49 0.69 -1.41
N LEU A 66 20.76 0.60 -0.29
CA LEU A 66 19.36 1.00 -0.18
C LEU A 66 19.18 2.51 0.10
N GLY A 67 20.28 3.26 0.28
CA GLY A 67 20.25 4.69 0.58
C GLY A 67 19.71 5.04 1.97
N LEU A 68 19.78 4.10 2.92
CA LEU A 68 19.25 4.26 4.27
C LEU A 68 20.24 5.04 5.15
N LYS A 69 19.78 6.17 5.69
CA LYS A 69 20.54 7.00 6.63
C LYS A 69 20.07 6.75 8.06
N LEU A 70 20.94 6.11 8.84
CA LEU A 70 20.74 5.89 10.27
C LEU A 70 21.36 7.05 11.06
N THR A 71 20.68 7.46 12.13
CA THR A 71 21.23 8.37 13.13
C THR A 71 22.22 7.63 14.04
N GLN A 72 23.05 8.38 14.78
CA GLN A 72 24.00 7.77 15.72
C GLN A 72 23.32 6.96 16.84
N GLU A 73 22.10 7.33 17.23
CA GLU A 73 21.35 6.59 18.24
C GLU A 73 20.77 5.30 17.66
N GLU A 74 20.25 5.35 16.44
CA GLU A 74 19.71 4.16 15.75
C GLU A 74 20.82 3.16 15.42
N ALA A 75 22.02 3.63 15.09
CA ALA A 75 23.17 2.77 14.81
C ALA A 75 23.69 2.00 16.05
N LYS A 76 23.32 2.45 17.27
CA LYS A 76 23.62 1.75 18.52
C LYS A 76 22.55 0.71 18.90
N LEU A 77 21.40 0.72 18.22
CA LEU A 77 20.37 -0.29 18.45
C LEU A 77 20.83 -1.63 17.89
N GLU A 78 20.34 -2.70 18.48
CA GLU A 78 20.68 -4.07 18.08
C GLU A 78 19.43 -4.93 17.91
N GLY A 79 19.58 -6.01 17.14
CA GLY A 79 18.56 -7.02 16.89
C GLY A 79 17.23 -6.42 16.46
N LYS A 80 16.17 -6.76 17.20
CA LYS A 80 14.78 -6.37 16.88
C LYS A 80 14.56 -4.85 16.88
N HIS A 81 15.26 -4.10 17.71
CA HIS A 81 15.11 -2.65 17.79
C HIS A 81 15.69 -1.96 16.56
N LEU A 82 16.89 -2.37 16.14
CA LEU A 82 17.53 -1.90 14.91
C LEU A 82 16.70 -2.27 13.68
N LEU A 83 16.23 -3.52 13.60
CA LEU A 83 15.41 -3.99 12.49
C LEU A 83 14.14 -3.15 12.34
N LYS A 84 13.47 -2.82 13.45
CA LYS A 84 12.27 -1.98 13.43
C LYS A 84 12.57 -0.57 12.90
N ALA A 85 13.67 0.05 13.35
CA ALA A 85 14.06 1.38 12.90
C ALA A 85 14.38 1.41 11.40
N VAL A 86 15.19 0.45 10.93
CA VAL A 86 15.57 0.28 9.53
C VAL A 86 14.35 0.05 8.64
N MET A 87 13.49 -0.91 8.99
CA MET A 87 12.31 -1.25 8.18
C MET A 87 11.31 -0.10 8.11
N SER A 88 11.14 0.66 9.20
CA SER A 88 10.25 1.83 9.21
C SER A 88 10.72 2.93 8.28
N LYS A 89 12.03 3.10 8.10
CA LYS A 89 12.61 4.06 7.14
C LYS A 89 12.59 3.56 5.72
N TRP A 90 12.85 2.27 5.51
CA TRP A 90 12.95 1.70 4.18
C TRP A 90 11.59 1.46 3.53
N ILE A 91 10.64 0.90 4.27
CA ILE A 91 9.31 0.53 3.80
C ILE A 91 8.29 1.19 4.73
N ASN A 92 8.12 2.50 4.59
CA ASN A 92 7.14 3.23 5.38
C ASN A 92 5.73 2.76 5.02
N ALA A 93 5.12 2.00 5.92
CA ALA A 93 3.79 1.45 5.74
C ALA A 93 2.73 2.56 5.64
N ALA A 94 2.90 3.69 6.33
CA ALA A 94 1.93 4.77 6.31
C ALA A 94 1.78 5.38 4.91
N ASP A 95 2.90 5.70 4.27
CA ASP A 95 2.91 6.30 2.93
C ASP A 95 2.35 5.31 1.89
N THR A 96 2.77 4.04 1.97
CA THR A 96 2.31 2.98 1.07
C THR A 96 0.79 2.74 1.20
N LEU A 97 0.27 2.69 2.42
CA LEU A 97 -1.16 2.50 2.67
C LEU A 97 -1.97 3.72 2.23
N LEU A 98 -1.49 4.93 2.50
CA LEU A 98 -2.16 6.17 2.09
C LEU A 98 -2.23 6.28 0.57
N GLU A 99 -1.15 5.96 -0.14
CA GLU A 99 -1.12 5.94 -1.59
C GLU A 99 -2.12 4.91 -2.16
N MET A 100 -2.18 3.71 -1.56
CA MET A 100 -3.12 2.66 -1.95
C MET A 100 -4.57 3.10 -1.74
N ILE A 101 -4.88 3.72 -0.60
CA ILE A 101 -6.19 4.31 -0.27
C ILE A 101 -6.56 5.35 -1.32
N VAL A 102 -5.70 6.33 -1.59
CA VAL A 102 -5.98 7.41 -2.55
C VAL A 102 -6.18 6.88 -3.98
N CYS A 103 -5.40 5.87 -4.38
CA CYS A 103 -5.45 5.33 -5.74
C CYS A 103 -6.66 4.41 -5.99
N HIS A 104 -7.06 3.61 -5.00
CA HIS A 104 -8.07 2.56 -5.20
C HIS A 104 -9.43 2.91 -4.62
N LEU A 105 -9.49 3.75 -3.57
CA LEU A 105 -10.77 4.16 -3.02
C LEU A 105 -11.36 5.30 -3.86
N PRO A 106 -12.61 5.15 -4.33
CA PRO A 106 -13.29 6.23 -5.02
C PRO A 106 -13.51 7.40 -4.05
N SER A 107 -13.33 8.62 -4.55
CA SER A 107 -13.67 9.82 -3.77
C SER A 107 -15.16 9.80 -3.36
N PRO A 108 -15.55 10.47 -2.25
CA PRO A 108 -16.94 10.53 -1.82
C PRO A 108 -17.90 10.98 -2.93
N ARG A 109 -17.50 11.93 -3.77
CA ARG A 109 -18.29 12.39 -4.94
C ARG A 109 -18.56 11.29 -5.96
N LYS A 110 -17.61 10.36 -6.17
CA LYS A 110 -17.79 9.21 -7.05
C LYS A 110 -18.55 8.09 -6.35
N ALA A 111 -18.23 7.84 -5.08
CA ALA A 111 -18.80 6.77 -4.28
C ALA A 111 -20.30 6.99 -4.00
N GLN A 112 -20.69 8.22 -3.64
CA GLN A 112 -22.07 8.55 -3.31
C GLN A 112 -23.02 8.26 -4.46
N LYS A 113 -22.60 8.43 -5.72
CA LYS A 113 -23.45 8.16 -6.88
C LYS A 113 -24.12 6.79 -6.89
N TYR A 114 -23.37 5.75 -6.52
CA TYR A 114 -23.88 4.39 -6.44
C TYR A 114 -24.22 3.95 -5.01
N ARG A 115 -23.73 4.65 -3.98
CA ARG A 115 -24.03 4.33 -2.57
C ARG A 115 -25.36 4.90 -2.10
N THR A 116 -25.81 6.04 -2.63
CA THR A 116 -27.06 6.69 -2.19
C THR A 116 -28.27 5.77 -2.31
N SER A 117 -28.36 4.92 -3.34
CA SER A 117 -29.47 3.97 -3.50
C SER A 117 -29.52 2.89 -2.41
N TYR A 118 -28.39 2.60 -1.76
CA TYR A 118 -28.30 1.63 -0.67
C TYR A 118 -28.39 2.29 0.71
N LEU A 119 -28.00 3.57 0.82
CA LEU A 119 -27.94 4.30 2.09
C LEU A 119 -29.21 5.11 2.38
N TYR A 120 -29.99 5.46 1.36
CA TYR A 120 -31.19 6.29 1.50
C TYR A 120 -32.45 5.45 1.26
N GLU A 121 -33.32 5.40 2.27
CA GLU A 121 -34.57 4.63 2.24
C GLU A 121 -35.74 5.43 1.62
N GLY A 122 -35.58 6.74 1.44
CA GLY A 122 -36.60 7.59 0.83
C GLY A 122 -36.67 7.49 -0.70
N PRO A 123 -37.62 8.21 -1.32
CA PRO A 123 -37.77 8.26 -2.78
C PRO A 123 -36.49 8.75 -3.46
N GLN A 124 -36.01 8.02 -4.47
CA GLN A 124 -34.71 8.28 -5.11
C GLN A 124 -34.68 9.50 -6.03
N ASP A 125 -35.86 10.06 -6.29
CA ASP A 125 -36.17 11.25 -7.07
C ASP A 125 -36.25 12.52 -6.21
N ASP A 126 -36.26 12.38 -4.88
CA ASP A 126 -36.34 13.54 -3.99
C ASP A 126 -35.06 14.39 -3.96
N ALA A 127 -35.19 15.63 -3.49
CA ALA A 127 -34.08 16.58 -3.44
C ALA A 127 -32.94 16.13 -2.50
N ILE A 128 -33.23 15.22 -1.56
CA ILE A 128 -32.29 14.71 -0.56
C ILE A 128 -31.41 13.62 -1.18
N ALA A 129 -32.02 12.65 -1.86
CA ALA A 129 -31.34 11.62 -2.63
C ALA A 129 -30.46 12.26 -3.71
N GLN A 130 -30.94 13.29 -4.41
CA GLN A 130 -30.13 14.03 -5.38
C GLN A 130 -28.94 14.73 -4.71
N SER A 131 -29.15 15.42 -3.60
CA SER A 131 -28.09 16.08 -2.82
C SER A 131 -27.04 15.10 -2.28
N MET A 132 -27.48 13.93 -1.80
CA MET A 132 -26.61 12.85 -1.34
C MET A 132 -25.79 12.28 -2.50
N ARG A 133 -26.43 12.00 -3.65
CA ARG A 133 -25.80 11.42 -4.85
C ARG A 133 -24.71 12.32 -5.42
N GLU A 134 -24.92 13.62 -5.40
CA GLU A 134 -23.97 14.63 -5.87
C GLU A 134 -22.90 15.00 -4.83
N CYS A 135 -23.05 14.54 -3.59
CA CYS A 135 -22.21 14.92 -2.46
C CYS A 135 -22.12 16.46 -2.34
N ASN A 136 -23.27 17.13 -2.40
CA ASN A 136 -23.37 18.59 -2.39
C ASN A 136 -23.26 19.12 -0.94
N PRO A 137 -22.21 19.89 -0.59
CA PRO A 137 -22.03 20.42 0.77
C PRO A 137 -23.10 21.46 1.17
N LYS A 138 -23.84 22.00 0.20
CA LYS A 138 -24.96 22.94 0.41
C LYS A 138 -26.33 22.30 0.13
N GLY A 139 -26.36 20.98 -0.07
CA GLY A 139 -27.59 20.24 -0.37
C GLY A 139 -28.55 20.21 0.81
N SER A 140 -29.78 19.78 0.55
CA SER A 140 -30.81 19.66 1.58
C SER A 140 -30.39 18.62 2.61
N ILE A 141 -30.06 19.06 3.82
CA ILE A 141 -29.78 18.21 4.98
C ILE A 141 -31.09 17.93 5.71
N ASN A 142 -31.33 16.65 6.05
CA ASN A 142 -32.34 16.28 7.03
C ASN A 142 -31.92 16.85 8.39
N TYR A 143 -32.31 18.09 8.69
CA TYR A 143 -32.70 18.37 10.05
C TYR A 143 -33.99 17.58 10.25
N VAL A 144 -33.89 16.38 10.83
CA VAL A 144 -34.99 15.92 11.68
C VAL A 144 -35.06 16.98 12.77
N ARG A 145 -35.86 18.03 12.54
CA ARG A 145 -36.48 18.72 13.66
C ARG A 145 -37.23 17.58 14.35
N LEU A 146 -36.64 17.06 15.42
CA LEU A 146 -37.43 16.62 16.55
C LEU A 146 -38.25 17.87 16.87
N GLN A 147 -39.41 18.03 16.22
CA GLN A 147 -40.36 19.01 16.67
C GLN A 147 -40.67 18.57 18.08
N ASP A 148 -40.20 19.39 19.01
CA ASP A 148 -40.67 19.48 20.37
C ASP A 148 -42.14 19.11 20.42
N GLY A 149 -42.48 18.24 21.36
CA GLY A 149 -43.88 18.07 21.73
C GLY A 149 -44.44 19.44 22.09
N SER A 150 -45.55 19.82 21.46
CA SER A 150 -46.69 20.54 22.07
C SER A 150 -47.60 21.17 21.02
N ASN A 151 -48.91 20.93 21.25
CA ASN A 151 -50.08 21.71 20.83
C ASN A 151 -50.48 21.61 19.34
N ASN A 152 -51.73 21.33 18.98
CA ASN A 152 -53.02 21.40 19.66
C ASN A 152 -54.02 20.52 18.90
#